data_AF-A0A9D9URP9-F1
#
_entry.id   AF-A0A9D9URP9-F1
#
_cell.length_a   1.000
_cell.length_b   1.000
_cell.length_c   1.000
_cell.angle_alpha   90.00
_cell.angle_beta   90.00
_cell.angle_gamma   90.00
#
_symmetry.space_group_name_H-M   'P 1'
#
loop_
_entity.id
_entity.type
_entity.pdbx_description
1 polymer ?
#
loop_
_entity_poly.entity_id
_entity_poly.type
_entity_poly.pdbx_seq_one_letter_code
_entity_poly.pdbx_strand_id
1 'polypeptide(L)'
;MFTVEQINAAHSKVKSGADFPAYIKEIKSLGVTHYEAYVTDGHIDYHGANDFTAKVPVKYDPLVIAETSNAEKFKTELKAHQQGKTDFLTFIKMCATFGIEKW
;
A
#
# COMPACT_ATOMS: atom_id res chain seq x y z
N MET A 1 -2.55 15.59 14.81
CA MET A 1 -2.12 15.32 13.43
C MET A 1 -0.88 14.46 13.49
N PHE A 2 -0.74 13.48 12.59
CA PHE A 2 0.40 12.58 12.53
C PHE A 2 1.42 13.05 11.49
N THR A 3 2.65 12.54 11.54
CA THR A 3 3.71 12.88 10.57
C THR A 3 4.19 11.64 9.80
N VAL A 4 4.84 11.87 8.65
CA VAL A 4 5.45 10.80 7.85
C VAL A 4 6.51 10.03 8.66
N GLU A 5 7.27 10.72 9.50
CA GLU A 5 8.27 10.11 10.37
C GLU A 5 7.63 9.14 11.39
N GLN A 6 6.49 9.51 11.97
CA GLN A 6 5.75 8.64 12.89
C GLN A 6 5.20 7.39 12.17
N ILE A 7 4.69 7.56 10.96
CA ILE A 7 4.21 6.44 10.14
C ILE A 7 5.36 5.51 9.75
N ASN A 8 6.50 6.06 9.32
CA ASN A 8 7.69 5.29 8.98
C ASN A 8 8.27 4.55 10.20
N ALA A 9 8.27 5.20 11.37
CA ALA A 9 8.69 4.57 12.62
C ALA A 9 7.77 3.40 12.98
N ALA A 10 6.45 3.55 12.87
CA ALA A 10 5.49 2.47 13.07
C ALA A 10 5.69 1.33 12.06
N HIS A 11 5.86 1.65 10.77
CA HIS A 11 6.06 0.66 9.72
C HIS A 11 7.39 -0.11 9.88
N SER A 12 8.45 0.54 10.39
CA SER A 12 9.75 -0.11 10.61
C SER A 12 9.72 -1.30 11.60
N LYS A 13 8.67 -1.35 12.44
CA LYS A 13 8.41 -2.44 13.38
C LYS A 13 7.85 -3.69 12.70
N VAL A 14 7.29 -3.57 11.49
CA VAL A 14 6.77 -4.70 10.71
C VAL A 14 7.96 -5.50 10.17
N LYS A 15 8.13 -6.74 10.65
CA LYS A 15 9.17 -7.67 10.17
C LYS A 15 8.60 -8.78 9.31
N SER A 16 7.32 -9.07 9.49
CA SER A 16 6.58 -10.10 8.79
C SER A 16 5.09 -9.72 8.67
N GLY A 17 4.32 -10.50 7.91
CA GLY A 17 2.87 -10.32 7.83
C GLY A 17 2.14 -10.45 9.19
N ALA A 18 2.74 -11.13 10.18
CA ALA A 18 2.15 -11.27 11.52
C ALA A 18 2.16 -9.94 12.31
N ASP A 19 3.04 -9.01 11.96
CA ASP A 19 3.18 -7.72 12.65
C ASP A 19 2.21 -6.65 12.12
N PHE A 20 1.60 -6.90 10.96
CA PHE A 20 0.72 -5.95 10.27
C PHE A 20 -0.48 -5.50 11.12
N PRO A 21 -1.20 -6.39 11.84
CA PRO A 21 -2.30 -5.97 12.71
C PRO A 21 -1.88 -4.97 13.80
N ALA A 22 -0.68 -5.12 14.37
CA ALA A 22 -0.16 -4.21 15.37
C ALA A 22 0.18 -2.84 14.75
N TYR A 23 0.81 -2.83 13.59
CA TYR A 23 1.07 -1.61 12.81
C TYR A 23 -0.22 -0.84 12.48
N ILE A 24 -1.26 -1.53 11.98
CA ILE A 24 -2.55 -0.89 11.66
C ILE A 24 -3.19 -0.28 12.91
N LYS A 25 -3.11 -0.96 14.06
CA LYS A 25 -3.60 -0.41 15.33
C LYS A 25 -2.82 0.83 15.76
N GLU A 26 -1.51 0.82 15.60
CA GLU A 26 -0.64 1.94 15.95
C GLU A 26 -0.97 3.18 15.10
N ILE A 27 -1.00 3.08 13.77
CA ILE A 27 -1.28 4.23 12.91
C ILE A 27 -2.70 4.77 13.10
N LYS A 28 -3.68 3.90 13.41
CA LYS A 28 -5.03 4.34 13.79
C LYS A 28 -5.02 5.17 15.07
N SER A 29 -4.22 4.79 16.07
CA SER A 29 -4.07 5.57 17.31
C SER A 29 -3.39 6.92 17.10
N LEU A 30 -2.57 7.06 16.06
CA LEU A 30 -2.00 8.34 15.63
C LEU A 30 -3.03 9.25 14.92
N GLY A 31 -4.19 8.71 14.56
CA GLY A 31 -5.28 9.44 13.91
C GLY A 31 -5.43 9.15 12.41
N VAL A 32 -4.75 8.14 11.86
CA VAL A 32 -4.98 7.68 10.49
C VAL A 32 -6.36 7.02 10.39
N THR A 33 -7.18 7.47 9.44
CA THR A 33 -8.51 6.91 9.16
C THR A 33 -8.43 5.84 8.07
N HIS A 34 -7.68 6.13 7.00
CA HIS A 34 -7.38 5.26 5.88
C HIS A 34 -6.08 5.73 5.20
N TYR A 35 -5.56 4.92 4.29
CA TYR A 35 -4.45 5.30 3.43
C TYR A 35 -4.66 4.73 2.04
N GLU A 36 -3.97 5.28 1.06
CA GLU A 36 -3.99 4.86 -0.34
C GLU A 36 -2.57 4.60 -0.78
N ALA A 37 -2.24 3.37 -1.17
CA ALA A 37 -0.95 3.02 -1.73
C ALA A 37 -1.06 2.95 -3.25
N TYR A 38 -0.33 3.84 -3.93
CA TYR A 38 -0.43 4.01 -5.38
C TYR A 38 0.52 3.07 -6.13
N VAL A 39 -0.01 2.39 -7.14
CA VAL A 39 0.72 1.42 -7.97
C VAL A 39 1.62 2.10 -8.98
N THR A 40 1.29 3.33 -9.37
CA THR A 40 2.05 4.09 -10.37
C THR A 40 3.51 4.22 -9.96
N ASP A 41 3.80 4.64 -8.73
CA ASP A 41 5.16 5.00 -8.31
C ASP A 41 5.48 4.59 -6.85
N GLY A 42 4.52 3.98 -6.16
CA GLY A 42 4.67 3.50 -4.79
C GLY A 42 4.53 4.55 -3.70
N HIS A 43 4.10 5.78 -4.01
CA HIS A 43 3.72 6.75 -2.98
C HIS A 43 2.52 6.27 -2.17
N ILE A 44 2.43 6.77 -0.94
CA ILE A 44 1.31 6.44 -0.04
C ILE A 44 0.77 7.72 0.57
N ASP A 45 -0.53 7.94 0.42
CA ASP A 45 -1.23 9.05 1.07
C ASP A 45 -1.96 8.52 2.31
N TYR A 46 -1.57 9.00 3.50
CA TYR A 46 -2.22 8.68 4.77
C TYR A 46 -3.17 9.79 5.16
N HIS A 47 -4.44 9.45 5.39
CA HIS A 47 -5.50 10.42 5.63
C HIS A 47 -5.94 10.45 7.09
N GLY A 48 -6.25 11.63 7.61
CA GLY A 48 -6.67 11.91 8.98
C GLY A 48 -7.97 12.70 9.06
N ALA A 49 -8.28 13.22 10.24
CA ALA A 49 -9.43 14.12 10.43
C ALA A 49 -9.21 15.49 9.75
N ASN A 50 -10.31 16.16 9.40
CA ASN A 50 -10.32 17.52 8.81
C ASN A 50 -9.50 17.62 7.51
N ASP A 51 -9.67 16.65 6.60
CA ASP A 51 -9.00 16.59 5.29
C ASP A 51 -7.45 16.63 5.36
N PHE A 52 -6.89 16.21 6.50
CA PHE A 52 -5.45 16.13 6.66
C PHE A 52 -4.87 14.92 5.91
N THR A 53 -3.80 15.14 5.16
CA THR A 53 -3.05 14.08 4.46
C THR A 53 -1.55 14.21 4.73
N ALA A 54 -0.90 13.11 5.11
CA ALA A 54 0.56 12.99 5.13
C ALA A 54 1.01 12.09 3.97
N LYS A 55 1.93 12.59 3.14
CA LYS A 55 2.37 11.91 1.90
C LYS A 55 3.73 11.27 2.07
N VAL A 56 3.80 9.96 1.91
CA VAL A 56 5.06 9.23 1.78
C VAL A 56 5.51 9.32 0.33
N PRO A 57 6.76 9.75 0.04
CA PRO A 57 7.22 9.96 -1.32
C PRO A 57 7.25 8.67 -2.15
N VAL A 58 7.33 8.86 -3.47
CA VAL A 58 7.48 7.78 -4.46
C VAL A 58 8.64 6.84 -4.12
N LYS A 59 8.50 5.57 -4.49
CA LYS A 59 9.47 4.49 -4.18
C LYS A 59 10.19 3.93 -5.41
N TYR A 60 9.59 4.05 -6.60
CA TYR A 60 10.12 3.51 -7.85
C TYR A 60 9.70 4.37 -9.05
N ASP A 61 10.32 4.11 -10.19
CA ASP A 61 9.99 4.78 -11.45
C ASP A 61 8.54 4.50 -11.86
N PRO A 62 7.83 5.48 -12.44
CA PRO A 62 6.43 5.33 -12.82
C PRO A 62 6.16 4.11 -13.70
N LEU A 63 5.16 3.32 -13.31
CA LEU A 63 4.62 2.19 -14.04
C LEU A 63 3.38 2.62 -14.83
N VAL A 64 3.23 2.09 -16.03
CA VAL A 64 2.01 2.24 -16.82
C VAL A 64 0.98 1.24 -16.31
N ILE A 65 -0.14 1.74 -15.82
CA ILE A 65 -1.28 0.93 -15.38
C ILE A 65 -2.19 0.66 -16.58
N ALA A 66 -2.66 -0.58 -16.71
CA ALA A 66 -3.60 -0.95 -17.75
C ALA A 66 -4.92 -0.17 -17.61
N GLU A 67 -5.44 0.38 -18.71
CA GLU A 67 -6.66 1.20 -18.71
C GLU A 67 -7.91 0.43 -18.25
N THR A 68 -7.95 -0.88 -18.51
CA THR A 68 -9.07 -1.74 -18.14
C THR A 68 -8.67 -2.68 -17.01
N SER A 69 -9.44 -2.67 -15.92
CA SER A 69 -9.21 -3.55 -14.79
C SER A 69 -9.65 -4.99 -15.09
N ASN A 70 -8.87 -5.97 -14.63
CA ASN A 70 -9.21 -7.39 -14.72
C ASN A 70 -9.29 -8.01 -13.32
N ALA A 71 -10.42 -7.75 -12.65
CA ALA A 71 -10.63 -8.15 -11.26
C ALA A 71 -10.51 -9.66 -11.02
N GLU A 72 -10.96 -10.50 -11.96
CA GLU A 72 -10.95 -11.96 -11.78
C GLU A 72 -9.53 -12.54 -11.84
N LYS A 73 -8.71 -12.08 -12.80
CA LYS A 73 -7.29 -12.45 -12.83
C LYS A 73 -6.53 -11.88 -11.63
N PHE A 74 -6.79 -10.63 -11.27
CA PHE A 74 -6.18 -10.00 -10.10
C PHE A 74 -6.46 -10.79 -8.81
N LYS A 75 -7.71 -11.22 -8.57
CA LYS A 75 -8.04 -12.04 -7.38
C LYS A 75 -7.26 -13.35 -7.32
N THR A 76 -7.02 -13.98 -8.47
CA THR A 76 -6.25 -15.23 -8.54
C THR A 76 -4.79 -14.98 -8.15
N GLU A 77 -4.20 -13.93 -8.69
CA GLU A 77 -2.80 -13.58 -8.49
C GLU A 77 -2.53 -12.98 -7.09
N LEU A 78 -3.49 -12.22 -6.54
CA LEU A 78 -3.46 -11.76 -5.15
C LEU A 78 -3.42 -12.94 -4.17
N LYS A 79 -4.21 -14.00 -4.41
CA LYS A 79 -4.15 -15.21 -3.58
C LYS A 79 -2.80 -15.90 -3.68
N ALA A 80 -2.20 -15.94 -4.87
CA ALA A 80 -0.86 -16.51 -5.03
C ALA A 80 0.20 -15.69 -4.26
N HIS A 81 0.12 -14.36 -4.29
CA HIS A 81 0.98 -13.47 -3.50
C HIS A 81 0.82 -13.69 -2.00
N GLN A 82 -0.42 -13.77 -1.50
CA GLN A 82 -0.71 -14.06 -0.09
C GLN A 82 -0.17 -15.43 0.38
N GLN A 83 0.02 -16.38 -0.55
CA GLN A 83 0.65 -17.67 -0.30
C GLN A 83 2.19 -17.64 -0.39
N GLY A 84 2.79 -16.45 -0.58
CA GLY A 84 4.24 -16.27 -0.69
C GLY A 84 4.84 -16.70 -2.03
N LYS A 85 4.03 -16.84 -3.09
CA LYS A 85 4.50 -17.29 -4.42
C LYS A 85 5.14 -16.18 -5.25
N THR A 86 4.97 -14.92 -4.85
CA THR A 86 5.53 -13.75 -5.52
C THR A 86 6.08 -12.77 -4.50
N ASP A 87 7.11 -12.01 -4.88
CA ASP A 87 7.63 -10.92 -4.07
C ASP A 87 6.84 -9.61 -4.28
N PHE A 88 7.21 -8.58 -3.51
CA PHE A 88 6.54 -7.28 -3.55
C PHE A 88 6.61 -6.62 -4.93
N LEU A 89 7.78 -6.55 -5.58
CA LEU A 89 7.89 -5.89 -6.88
C LEU A 89 7.14 -6.63 -7.99
N THR A 90 7.11 -7.96 -7.92
CA THR A 90 6.29 -8.80 -8.80
C THR A 90 4.81 -8.52 -8.59
N PHE A 91 4.38 -8.38 -7.32
CA PHE A 91 3.02 -7.99 -6.99
C PHE A 91 2.63 -6.61 -7.54
N ILE A 92 3.50 -5.60 -7.39
CA ILE A 92 3.26 -4.26 -7.96
C ILE A 92 3.06 -4.32 -9.48
N LYS A 93 3.94 -5.00 -10.21
CA LYS A 93 3.85 -5.13 -11.67
C LYS A 93 2.57 -5.84 -12.10
N MET A 94 2.16 -6.85 -11.33
CA MET A 94 0.90 -7.57 -11.53
C MET A 94 -0.31 -6.64 -11.34
N CYS A 95 -0.33 -5.81 -10.30
CA CYS A 95 -1.36 -4.79 -10.09
C CYS A 95 -1.47 -3.84 -11.28
N ALA A 96 -0.35 -3.31 -11.78
CA ALA A 96 -0.32 -2.45 -12.95
C ALA A 96 -0.88 -3.17 -14.19
N THR A 97 -0.48 -4.43 -14.42
CA THR A 97 -0.93 -5.26 -15.54
C THR A 97 -2.44 -5.51 -15.52
N PHE A 98 -3.05 -5.63 -14.33
CA PHE A 98 -4.49 -5.87 -14.18
C PHE A 98 -5.31 -4.61 -13.89
N GLY A 99 -4.74 -3.42 -14.12
CA GLY A 99 -5.46 -2.15 -14.02
C GLY A 99 -5.85 -1.77 -12.59
N ILE A 100 -5.04 -2.17 -11.61
CA ILE A 100 -5.20 -1.75 -10.22
C ILE A 100 -4.37 -0.48 -10.01
N GLU A 101 -5.06 0.62 -9.73
CA GLU A 101 -4.43 1.94 -9.55
C GLU A 101 -3.85 2.14 -8.14
N LYS A 102 -4.60 1.71 -7.13
CA LYS A 102 -4.26 1.82 -5.70
C LYS A 102 -5.03 0.82 -4.86
N TRP A 103 -4.58 0.59 -3.63
CA TRP A 103 -5.28 -0.16 -2.58
C TRP A 103 -5.19 0.51 -1.21
#